data_AF-A0A953XN05-F1
#
_entry.id   AF-A0A953XN05-F1
#
_cell.length_a   1.000
_cell.length_b   1.000
_cell.length_c   1.000
_cell.angle_alpha   90.00
_cell.angle_beta   90.00
_cell.angle_gamma   90.00
#
_symmetry.space_group_name_H-M   'P 1'
#
loop_
_entity.id
_entity.type
_entity.pdbx_description
1 polymer ?
#
loop_
_entity_poly.entity_id
_entity_poly.type
_entity_poly.pdbx_seq_one_letter_code
_entity_poly.pdbx_strand_id
1 'polypeptide(L)'
;MKSLLLMAGVCSLLLSSIVIAQDAPAEPEIPKNVLHETFDKPPEEPAWTLRKHAQGNEPVVKDGKLQLLTGAGDENNSAAWPVQVDGGYRRVKAELVFSITPEARGMSFMLLHTSHFARKGAAFYLYKAKGFPGDPKPAEPEWDEPNLWGSFAVALDTHNPPSEDPFDANGNVHERPQREVSLHFDGREVANAFCEPDFVTGKAAVLAVEINFLTGGAEVTVGVGGQAIYDHYFIPHMQPYESRAAVGAHGDAKSRCDIDSLHVEWENQSEEVHGPLTLQAVKSGWSRPGKPYEGDVHLMPTGHSYERVIMTLRLKPMVERDEWDRLGHVWVWDNEDRFELARILTPFQLWGETYEYVCDVSDFGHLLDGARKIGVDLGANVGNGFAFDLEFSYYRHDEGVAWLPKVVKVQNVWSGNADFKSEDSLAKTFGKRTVKVPADAKRAKLRICVTGHGTLEFTPLGRTVKVGENVFKNELWTTDCYLNPWRPQFGTWKYNRAGWGPGSFGRVWEIDVSSMMTPGKELSLEYTSAKFNAEGKWASHRIESQIVFYAE
;
A
#
# COMPACT_ATOMS: atom_id res chain seq x y z
N MET A 1 74.17 64.52 -10.17
CA MET A 1 73.76 65.84 -10.67
C MET A 1 72.25 65.99 -10.51
N LYS A 2 71.86 66.99 -9.72
CA LYS A 2 70.71 67.93 -9.90
C LYS A 2 69.35 67.31 -10.26
N SER A 3 68.38 67.25 -9.34
CA SER A 3 67.49 68.35 -8.90
C SER A 3 66.51 68.81 -10.00
N LEU A 4 65.19 68.68 -9.75
CA LEU A 4 64.11 69.67 -9.94
C LEU A 4 62.77 68.95 -9.63
N LEU A 5 61.99 69.35 -8.61
CA LEU A 5 60.89 70.35 -8.63
C LEU A 5 59.84 70.04 -9.72
N LEU A 6 58.53 70.23 -9.55
CA LEU A 6 57.59 70.61 -8.48
C LEU A 6 56.28 70.77 -9.26
N MET A 7 55.15 70.17 -8.87
CA MET A 7 53.87 70.90 -8.81
C MET A 7 52.75 70.00 -8.29
N ALA A 8 52.04 70.58 -7.32
CA ALA A 8 50.92 70.02 -6.59
C ALA A 8 49.59 70.25 -7.33
N GLY A 9 48.63 69.35 -7.12
CA GLY A 9 47.27 69.43 -7.65
C GLY A 9 46.30 68.51 -6.91
N VAL A 10 46.08 68.83 -5.63
CA VAL A 10 44.82 68.80 -4.86
C VAL A 10 43.82 67.62 -5.01
N CYS A 11 43.58 66.99 -3.85
CA CYS A 11 42.33 66.48 -3.26
C CYS A 11 41.95 64.99 -3.29
N SER A 12 41.66 64.57 -2.05
CA SER A 12 40.72 63.54 -1.58
C SER A 12 41.20 62.10 -1.43
N LEU A 13 41.56 61.81 -0.17
CA LEU A 13 41.40 60.57 0.57
C LEU A 13 40.33 59.62 0.01
N LEU A 14 40.68 58.35 -0.11
CA LEU A 14 39.90 57.21 0.41
C LEU A 14 40.83 55.97 0.46
N LEU A 15 40.85 55.31 1.61
CA LEU A 15 41.60 54.08 1.85
C LEU A 15 41.13 52.97 0.89
N SER A 16 42.05 52.43 0.11
CA SER A 16 41.88 51.14 -0.57
C SER A 16 42.36 50.02 0.34
N SER A 17 41.44 49.46 1.12
CA SER A 17 41.62 48.15 1.74
C SER A 17 41.61 47.10 0.63
N ILE A 18 42.75 46.43 0.43
CA ILE A 18 42.81 45.20 -0.36
C ILE A 18 42.08 44.14 0.45
N VAL A 19 40.82 43.89 0.11
CA VAL A 19 40.11 42.68 0.53
C VAL A 19 40.42 41.63 -0.54
N ILE A 20 41.27 40.68 -0.16
CA ILE A 20 41.39 39.40 -0.87
C ILE A 20 40.01 38.76 -0.80
N ALA A 21 39.39 38.51 -1.95
CA ALA A 21 38.18 37.73 -2.04
C ALA A 21 38.46 36.38 -1.35
N GLN A 22 37.81 36.15 -0.21
CA GLN A 22 37.69 34.80 0.32
C GLN A 22 36.83 34.04 -0.67
N ASP A 23 37.39 32.98 -1.24
CA ASP A 23 36.67 32.01 -2.04
C ASP A 23 35.38 31.64 -1.29
N ALA A 24 34.24 31.81 -1.95
CA ALA A 24 32.99 31.25 -1.46
C ALA A 24 33.23 29.75 -1.21
N PRO A 25 32.73 29.17 -0.11
CA PRO A 25 32.85 27.73 0.09
C PRO A 25 32.25 27.06 -1.15
N ALA A 26 33.02 26.19 -1.80
CA ALA A 26 32.54 25.40 -2.91
C ALA A 26 31.23 24.73 -2.46
N GLU A 27 30.16 24.90 -3.24
CA GLU A 27 28.92 24.19 -3.00
C GLU A 27 29.25 22.70 -2.85
N PRO A 28 28.74 22.03 -1.79
CA PRO A 28 29.04 20.62 -1.57
C PRO A 28 28.66 19.84 -2.83
N GLU A 29 29.60 19.06 -3.35
CA GLU A 29 29.38 18.24 -4.55
C GLU A 29 28.26 17.25 -4.24
N ILE A 30 27.11 17.42 -4.89
CA ILE A 30 25.94 16.55 -4.71
C ILE A 30 26.33 15.16 -5.22
N PRO A 31 26.17 14.10 -4.41
CA PRO A 31 26.48 12.74 -4.86
C PRO A 31 25.66 12.35 -6.09
N LYS A 32 26.24 11.56 -7.01
CA LYS A 32 25.58 11.17 -8.27
C LYS A 32 24.29 10.36 -8.09
N ASN A 33 24.03 9.85 -6.90
CA ASN A 33 22.84 9.11 -6.50
C ASN A 33 21.81 9.95 -5.75
N VAL A 34 21.87 11.27 -5.92
CA VAL A 34 20.99 12.24 -5.26
C VAL A 34 20.42 13.20 -6.30
N LEU A 35 19.11 13.40 -6.28
CA LEU A 35 18.42 14.52 -6.91
C LEU A 35 18.09 15.53 -5.81
N HIS A 36 18.50 16.78 -5.97
CA HIS A 36 18.18 17.86 -5.04
C HIS A 36 17.81 19.12 -5.83
N GLU A 37 16.58 19.58 -5.68
CA GLU A 37 16.04 20.79 -6.28
C GLU A 37 15.50 21.74 -5.20
N THR A 38 16.01 22.98 -5.16
CA THR A 38 15.49 24.10 -4.34
C THR A 38 14.77 25.16 -5.17
N PHE A 39 14.76 25.01 -6.50
CA PHE A 39 14.10 25.91 -7.46
C PHE A 39 14.50 27.40 -7.37
N ASP A 40 15.67 27.72 -6.81
CA ASP A 40 16.28 29.07 -6.88
C ASP A 40 16.56 29.49 -8.34
N LYS A 41 16.79 28.49 -9.20
CA LYS A 41 16.87 28.62 -10.66
C LYS A 41 16.03 27.52 -11.32
N PRO A 42 15.59 27.70 -12.58
CA PRO A 42 15.02 26.60 -13.36
C PRO A 42 15.98 25.40 -13.42
N PRO A 43 15.49 24.16 -13.28
CA PRO A 43 16.34 22.97 -13.38
C PRO A 43 16.98 22.86 -14.78
N GLU A 44 18.16 22.25 -14.87
CA GLU A 44 18.96 22.26 -16.11
C GLU A 44 18.43 21.32 -17.21
N GLU A 45 17.80 20.19 -16.87
CA GLU A 45 17.23 19.24 -17.86
C GLU A 45 15.88 18.59 -17.45
N PRO A 46 14.90 19.31 -16.88
CA PRO A 46 13.61 18.73 -16.58
C PRO A 46 12.82 18.53 -17.87
N ALA A 47 12.06 17.44 -17.94
CA ALA A 47 11.09 17.25 -18.99
C ALA A 47 9.70 17.56 -18.46
N TRP A 48 9.04 18.52 -19.09
CA TRP A 48 7.68 18.94 -18.75
C TRP A 48 6.66 18.20 -19.60
N THR A 49 5.55 17.80 -19.00
CA THR A 49 4.39 17.27 -19.75
C THR A 49 3.19 18.18 -19.54
N LEU A 50 2.54 18.55 -20.64
CA LEU A 50 1.28 19.30 -20.71
C LEU A 50 0.24 18.39 -21.35
N ARG A 51 -0.91 18.16 -20.70
CA ARG A 51 -1.93 17.25 -21.25
C ARG A 51 -3.27 17.90 -21.59
N LYS A 52 -3.76 18.86 -20.82
CA LYS A 52 -5.01 19.59 -21.14
C LYS A 52 -4.79 21.10 -21.21
N HIS A 53 -5.33 21.68 -22.28
CA HIS A 53 -5.48 23.11 -22.59
C HIS A 53 -4.60 24.10 -21.80
N ALA A 54 -3.44 24.45 -22.35
CA ALA A 54 -3.18 25.79 -22.90
C ALA A 54 -1.67 26.01 -23.06
N GLN A 55 -1.27 26.39 -24.26
CA GLN A 55 0.00 27.08 -24.49
C GLN A 55 0.08 28.27 -23.50
N GLY A 56 1.04 28.26 -22.57
CA GLY A 56 1.24 29.33 -21.57
C GLY A 56 0.99 28.96 -20.09
N ASN A 57 0.46 27.77 -19.78
CA ASN A 57 0.26 27.28 -18.40
C ASN A 57 1.20 26.11 -18.08
N GLU A 58 2.43 26.20 -18.57
CA GLU A 58 3.48 25.22 -18.31
C GLU A 58 3.94 25.27 -16.86
N PRO A 59 4.42 24.13 -16.29
CA PRO A 59 5.16 24.19 -15.05
C PRO A 59 6.26 25.26 -15.13
N VAL A 60 6.28 26.16 -14.16
CA VAL A 60 7.18 27.31 -14.17
C VAL A 60 7.88 27.44 -12.83
N VAL A 61 9.17 27.73 -12.88
CA VAL A 61 9.90 28.14 -11.69
C VAL A 61 9.69 29.63 -11.46
N LYS A 62 9.08 29.96 -10.32
CA LYS A 62 8.76 31.33 -9.92
C LYS A 62 8.84 31.47 -8.41
N ASP A 63 9.45 32.56 -7.95
CA ASP A 63 9.59 32.88 -6.52
C ASP A 63 10.24 31.76 -5.70
N GLY A 64 11.23 31.06 -6.28
CA GLY A 64 11.94 29.97 -5.62
C GLY A 64 11.14 28.66 -5.53
N LYS A 65 10.09 28.50 -6.34
CA LYS A 65 9.22 27.32 -6.34
C LYS A 65 8.92 26.84 -7.73
N LEU A 66 8.72 25.54 -7.90
CA LEU A 66 8.09 24.98 -9.09
C LEU A 66 6.57 25.02 -8.96
N GLN A 67 5.91 25.83 -9.77
CA GLN A 67 4.45 25.90 -9.84
C GLN A 67 3.96 24.84 -10.84
N LEU A 68 3.25 23.82 -10.35
CA LEU A 68 2.66 22.77 -11.19
C LEU A 68 1.27 23.17 -11.71
N LEU A 69 0.46 23.83 -10.87
CA LEU A 69 -0.85 24.37 -11.23
C LEU A 69 -0.84 25.89 -11.10
N THR A 70 -1.27 26.57 -12.16
CA THR A 70 -1.29 28.04 -12.24
C THR A 70 -2.66 28.65 -11.94
N GLY A 71 -3.69 27.80 -11.85
CA GLY A 71 -5.08 28.17 -11.58
C GLY A 71 -5.83 28.65 -12.81
N ALA A 72 -5.35 28.31 -14.00
CA ALA A 72 -5.76 28.88 -15.28
C ALA A 72 -6.71 27.99 -16.10
N GLY A 73 -7.13 26.83 -15.58
CA GLY A 73 -8.06 25.92 -16.26
C GLY A 73 -8.04 24.52 -15.67
N ASP A 74 -8.52 23.54 -16.44
CA ASP A 74 -8.33 22.09 -16.18
C ASP A 74 -6.87 21.74 -16.55
N GLU A 75 -5.99 21.83 -15.55
CA GLU A 75 -4.54 21.62 -15.65
C GLU A 75 -4.17 20.21 -15.15
N ASN A 76 -3.41 19.46 -15.94
CA ASN A 76 -2.82 18.18 -15.55
C ASN A 76 -1.35 18.18 -16.01
N ASN A 77 -0.49 18.63 -15.10
CA ASN A 77 0.86 19.11 -15.38
C ASN A 77 1.91 18.32 -14.59
N SER A 78 3.12 18.20 -15.14
CA SER A 78 4.20 17.44 -14.49
C SER A 78 5.60 17.86 -14.85
N ALA A 79 6.52 17.46 -13.96
CA ALA A 79 7.95 17.53 -14.10
C ALA A 79 8.54 16.13 -13.92
N ALA A 80 9.48 15.74 -14.79
CA ALA A 80 10.25 14.52 -14.61
C ALA A 80 11.74 14.79 -14.85
N TRP A 81 12.59 14.27 -13.97
CA TRP A 81 14.03 14.45 -14.05
C TRP A 81 14.68 13.29 -14.80
N PRO A 82 15.83 13.50 -15.46
CA PRO A 82 16.65 12.41 -15.95
C PRO A 82 17.05 11.45 -14.82
N VAL A 83 17.34 10.22 -15.22
CA VAL A 83 17.98 9.24 -14.34
C VAL A 83 19.30 9.78 -13.81
N GLN A 84 19.45 9.79 -12.48
CA GLN A 84 20.70 10.16 -11.81
C GLN A 84 21.67 8.98 -11.75
N VAL A 85 21.13 7.77 -11.59
CA VAL A 85 21.90 6.52 -11.38
C VAL A 85 21.43 5.36 -12.25
N ASP A 86 22.38 4.57 -12.73
CA ASP A 86 22.10 3.32 -13.45
C ASP A 86 21.68 2.18 -12.49
N GLY A 87 20.72 1.36 -12.93
CA GLY A 87 20.30 0.14 -12.23
C GLY A 87 19.28 0.36 -11.10
N GLY A 88 18.89 -0.75 -10.45
CA GLY A 88 18.00 -0.75 -9.29
C GLY A 88 18.75 -0.50 -7.99
N TYR A 89 18.06 0.03 -6.98
CA TYR A 89 18.59 0.33 -5.65
C TYR A 89 17.70 -0.31 -4.59
N ARG A 90 18.30 -0.75 -3.49
CA ARG A 90 17.58 -1.45 -2.40
C ARG A 90 16.84 -0.49 -1.48
N ARG A 91 17.19 0.80 -1.50
CA ARG A 91 16.45 1.82 -0.75
C ARG A 91 16.34 3.11 -1.53
N VAL A 92 15.17 3.72 -1.48
CA VAL A 92 14.93 5.06 -2.03
C VAL A 92 14.26 5.89 -0.96
N LYS A 93 14.80 7.10 -0.72
CA LYS A 93 14.19 8.10 0.15
C LYS A 93 13.84 9.30 -0.70
N ALA A 94 12.64 9.84 -0.52
CA ALA A 94 12.23 11.09 -1.11
C ALA A 94 11.63 12.01 -0.05
N GLU A 95 11.99 13.28 -0.10
CA GLU A 95 11.37 14.35 0.65
C GLU A 95 10.92 15.43 -0.34
N LEU A 96 9.67 15.85 -0.20
CA LEU A 96 9.04 16.87 -1.03
C LEU A 96 8.39 17.90 -0.11
N VAL A 97 8.80 19.16 -0.23
CA VAL A 97 8.08 20.26 0.40
C VAL A 97 7.13 20.85 -0.62
N PHE A 98 5.84 20.82 -0.33
CA PHE A 98 4.79 21.21 -1.27
C PHE A 98 3.72 22.07 -0.60
N SER A 99 2.94 22.78 -1.40
CA SER A 99 1.68 23.40 -0.95
C SER A 99 0.59 23.19 -1.98
N ILE A 100 -0.61 22.85 -1.53
CA ILE A 100 -1.76 22.59 -2.41
C ILE A 100 -3.02 23.27 -1.85
N THR A 101 -3.82 23.87 -2.72
CA THR A 101 -5.07 24.54 -2.33
C THR A 101 -6.27 23.59 -2.35
N PRO A 102 -7.35 23.88 -1.59
CA PRO A 102 -8.58 23.08 -1.59
C PRO A 102 -9.26 22.87 -2.95
N GLU A 103 -9.00 23.75 -3.91
CA GLU A 103 -9.59 23.68 -5.25
C GLU A 103 -8.82 22.75 -6.20
N ALA A 104 -7.61 22.30 -5.81
CA ALA A 104 -6.91 21.27 -6.56
C ALA A 104 -7.64 19.92 -6.44
N ARG A 105 -7.41 19.03 -7.41
CA ARG A 105 -7.86 17.64 -7.32
C ARG A 105 -6.85 16.75 -6.64
N GLY A 106 -5.57 17.05 -6.81
CA GLY A 106 -4.50 16.41 -6.05
C GLY A 106 -3.14 16.57 -6.70
N MET A 107 -2.17 15.86 -6.14
CA MET A 107 -0.80 15.79 -6.63
C MET A 107 -0.16 14.45 -6.32
N SER A 108 0.98 14.15 -6.92
CA SER A 108 1.74 12.96 -6.55
C SER A 108 3.24 13.11 -6.76
N PHE A 109 3.95 12.26 -6.02
CA PHE A 109 5.36 11.92 -6.25
C PHE A 109 5.43 10.52 -6.86
N MET A 110 6.32 10.34 -7.83
CA MET A 110 6.45 9.07 -8.56
C MET A 110 7.91 8.70 -8.82
N LEU A 111 8.19 7.40 -8.74
CA LEU A 111 9.37 6.76 -9.29
C LEU A 111 9.00 6.08 -10.62
N LEU A 112 9.34 6.75 -11.72
CA LEU A 112 9.06 6.28 -13.08
C LEU A 112 10.02 5.15 -13.47
N HIS A 113 9.48 4.02 -13.92
CA HIS A 113 10.27 2.91 -14.42
C HIS A 113 10.88 3.22 -15.79
N THR A 114 12.20 3.23 -15.88
CA THR A 114 12.93 3.71 -17.06
C THR A 114 12.77 2.83 -18.30
N SER A 115 12.60 1.52 -18.15
CA SER A 115 12.32 0.64 -19.31
C SER A 115 10.96 0.94 -19.96
N HIS A 116 10.01 1.51 -19.21
CA HIS A 116 8.67 1.85 -19.70
C HIS A 116 8.58 3.32 -20.16
N PHE A 117 9.31 4.23 -19.51
CA PHE A 117 9.18 5.68 -19.69
C PHE A 117 10.48 6.38 -20.14
N ALA A 118 11.48 5.60 -20.57
CA ALA A 118 12.83 6.04 -20.94
C ALA A 118 13.61 6.76 -19.82
N ARG A 119 14.91 6.94 -20.05
CA ARG A 119 15.83 7.60 -19.11
C ARG A 119 15.69 9.14 -19.09
N LYS A 120 15.05 9.72 -20.11
CA LYS A 120 14.75 11.15 -20.28
C LYS A 120 13.39 11.28 -21.00
N GLY A 121 12.75 12.45 -20.90
CA GLY A 121 11.49 12.76 -21.59
C GLY A 121 10.31 12.96 -20.65
N ALA A 122 9.11 13.18 -21.19
CA ALA A 122 7.90 13.42 -20.41
C ALA A 122 7.42 12.15 -19.67
N ALA A 123 6.86 12.31 -18.46
CA ALA A 123 6.38 11.20 -17.62
C ALA A 123 5.31 10.32 -18.29
N PHE A 124 4.47 10.93 -19.14
CA PHE A 124 3.27 10.25 -19.63
C PHE A 124 3.26 9.91 -21.12
N TYR A 125 4.36 9.96 -21.87
CA TYR A 125 4.29 9.94 -23.35
C TYR A 125 3.65 8.69 -24.00
N LEU A 126 3.32 7.62 -23.25
CA LEU A 126 2.91 6.32 -23.80
C LEU A 126 1.64 5.66 -23.23
N TYR A 127 0.88 6.31 -22.34
CA TYR A 127 -0.24 5.63 -21.67
C TYR A 127 -1.61 6.30 -21.88
N LYS A 128 -2.60 5.45 -22.22
CA LYS A 128 -4.02 5.65 -21.96
C LYS A 128 -4.31 4.79 -20.73
N ALA A 129 -4.73 5.38 -19.62
CA ALA A 129 -5.18 4.56 -18.50
C ALA A 129 -6.35 3.70 -18.96
N LYS A 130 -6.39 2.45 -18.51
CA LYS A 130 -7.68 1.76 -18.44
C LYS A 130 -8.51 2.65 -17.51
N GLY A 131 -9.59 3.24 -18.04
CA GLY A 131 -10.53 3.99 -17.23
C GLY A 131 -11.06 3.11 -16.08
N PHE A 132 -11.71 3.75 -15.11
CA PHE A 132 -12.40 3.03 -14.04
C PHE A 132 -13.28 1.91 -14.60
N PRO A 133 -13.46 0.80 -13.86
CA PRO A 133 -14.51 -0.15 -14.16
C PRO A 133 -15.85 0.61 -14.30
N GLY A 134 -16.42 0.66 -15.51
CA GLY A 134 -17.71 1.31 -15.79
C GLY A 134 -17.64 2.66 -16.50
N ASP A 135 -16.47 3.29 -16.64
CA ASP A 135 -16.28 4.41 -17.57
C ASP A 135 -15.57 3.90 -18.84
N PRO A 136 -16.28 3.78 -19.97
CA PRO A 136 -15.70 3.27 -21.22
C PRO A 136 -14.70 4.22 -21.87
N LYS A 137 -14.48 5.42 -21.32
CA LYS A 137 -13.45 6.32 -21.82
C LYS A 137 -12.09 5.88 -21.26
N PRO A 138 -11.08 5.61 -22.12
CA PRO A 138 -9.70 5.60 -21.63
C PRO A 138 -9.42 7.00 -21.05
N ALA A 139 -9.46 7.11 -19.73
CA ALA A 139 -9.04 8.31 -19.05
C ALA A 139 -7.53 8.43 -19.24
N GLU A 140 -7.05 9.63 -19.52
CA GLU A 140 -5.63 9.87 -19.39
C GLU A 140 -5.29 9.75 -17.90
N PRO A 141 -4.15 9.14 -17.52
CA PRO A 141 -3.79 9.06 -16.11
C PRO A 141 -3.75 10.46 -15.50
N GLU A 142 -4.38 10.61 -14.34
CA GLU A 142 -4.46 11.87 -13.58
C GLU A 142 -3.46 11.79 -12.42
N TRP A 143 -2.88 12.92 -12.01
CA TRP A 143 -1.82 12.90 -10.98
C TRP A 143 -2.35 12.74 -9.55
N ASP A 144 -3.65 12.86 -9.37
CA ASP A 144 -4.40 12.46 -8.17
C ASP A 144 -4.63 10.94 -8.10
N GLU A 145 -4.59 10.22 -9.24
CA GLU A 145 -4.62 8.75 -9.28
C GLU A 145 -3.64 8.17 -10.33
N PRO A 146 -2.32 8.25 -10.09
CA PRO A 146 -1.28 8.06 -11.11
C PRO A 146 -0.95 6.57 -11.38
N ASN A 147 -1.91 5.86 -11.97
CA ASN A 147 -1.86 4.43 -12.29
C ASN A 147 -0.95 4.09 -13.48
N LEU A 148 0.38 4.09 -13.29
CA LEU A 148 1.37 3.75 -14.34
C LEU A 148 2.03 2.38 -14.14
N TRP A 149 2.16 1.63 -15.25
CA TRP A 149 2.76 0.29 -15.28
C TRP A 149 4.24 0.30 -14.85
N GLY A 150 4.64 -0.71 -14.07
CA GLY A 150 5.98 -0.89 -13.53
C GLY A 150 6.49 0.21 -12.59
N SER A 151 5.72 1.27 -12.35
CA SER A 151 6.15 2.46 -11.60
C SER A 151 5.44 2.53 -10.25
N PHE A 152 6.11 3.10 -9.26
CA PHE A 152 5.55 3.36 -7.93
C PHE A 152 5.22 4.84 -7.77
N ALA A 153 4.10 5.14 -7.13
CA ALA A 153 3.74 6.52 -6.80
C ALA A 153 3.01 6.62 -5.45
N VAL A 154 3.14 7.80 -4.85
CA VAL A 154 2.33 8.26 -3.71
C VAL A 154 1.51 9.44 -4.21
N ALA A 155 0.19 9.32 -4.14
CA ALA A 155 -0.71 10.41 -4.48
C ALA A 155 -1.39 11.00 -3.24
N LEU A 156 -1.65 12.29 -3.33
CA LEU A 156 -2.34 13.13 -2.36
C LEU A 156 -3.61 13.62 -3.05
N ASP A 157 -4.70 12.89 -2.82
CA ASP A 157 -6.02 13.18 -3.39
C ASP A 157 -6.77 14.17 -2.48
N THR A 158 -7.23 15.26 -3.08
CA THR A 158 -7.95 16.35 -2.41
C THR A 158 -9.41 16.46 -2.89
N HIS A 159 -9.88 15.51 -3.68
CA HIS A 159 -11.20 15.52 -4.32
C HIS A 159 -11.94 14.18 -4.23
N ASN A 160 -12.52 13.92 -3.06
CA ASN A 160 -13.50 12.85 -2.84
C ASN A 160 -14.81 13.43 -2.28
N PRO A 161 -15.64 14.08 -3.12
CA PRO A 161 -16.80 14.83 -2.65
C PRO A 161 -17.81 13.91 -1.94
N PRO A 162 -18.53 14.41 -0.91
CA PRO A 162 -19.54 13.62 -0.25
C PRO A 162 -20.63 13.14 -1.22
N SER A 163 -21.09 11.90 -1.04
CA SER A 163 -22.19 11.35 -1.80
C SER A 163 -23.13 10.55 -0.92
N GLU A 164 -24.43 10.76 -1.12
CA GLU A 164 -25.49 9.93 -0.52
C GLU A 164 -25.84 8.72 -1.40
N ASP A 165 -25.32 8.65 -2.64
CA ASP A 165 -25.57 7.53 -3.54
C ASP A 165 -24.71 6.31 -3.11
N PRO A 166 -25.33 5.22 -2.61
CA PRO A 166 -24.59 4.04 -2.21
C PRO A 166 -23.86 3.34 -3.36
N PHE A 167 -24.19 3.65 -4.62
CA PHE A 167 -23.74 2.92 -5.81
C PHE A 167 -22.81 3.72 -6.73
N ASP A 168 -22.56 5.01 -6.46
CA ASP A 168 -21.63 5.81 -7.27
C ASP A 168 -20.14 5.53 -6.93
N ALA A 169 -19.21 6.21 -7.62
CA ALA A 169 -17.78 6.09 -7.39
C ALA A 169 -17.22 6.93 -6.23
N ASN A 170 -17.98 7.92 -5.76
CA ASN A 170 -17.56 8.78 -4.67
C ASN A 170 -17.67 8.01 -3.36
N GLY A 171 -16.54 7.70 -2.74
CA GLY A 171 -16.50 6.88 -1.53
C GLY A 171 -17.06 7.60 -0.30
N ASN A 172 -17.01 8.93 -0.27
CA ASN A 172 -17.14 9.74 0.94
C ASN A 172 -18.57 9.85 1.51
N VAL A 173 -19.16 8.73 1.92
CA VAL A 173 -20.51 8.61 2.50
C VAL A 173 -20.65 9.17 3.92
N HIS A 174 -19.56 9.67 4.49
CA HIS A 174 -19.49 10.13 5.88
C HIS A 174 -19.05 11.61 5.98
N GLU A 175 -19.06 12.35 4.87
CA GLU A 175 -18.64 13.76 4.82
C GLU A 175 -17.26 14.00 5.46
N ARG A 176 -16.34 13.05 5.25
CA ARG A 176 -14.97 13.15 5.77
C ARG A 176 -14.21 14.24 5.03
N PRO A 177 -13.20 14.85 5.68
CA PRO A 177 -12.31 15.75 4.98
C PRO A 177 -11.67 15.08 3.76
N GLN A 178 -11.56 15.81 2.65
CA GLN A 178 -11.02 15.32 1.38
C GLN A 178 -9.51 15.48 1.36
N ARG A 179 -8.83 14.51 1.97
CA ARG A 179 -7.38 14.48 2.11
C ARG A 179 -6.92 13.04 2.27
N GLU A 180 -6.73 12.39 1.15
CA GLU A 180 -6.40 10.98 1.04
C GLU A 180 -4.95 10.83 0.57
N VAL A 181 -4.29 9.79 1.05
CA VAL A 181 -2.96 9.39 0.58
C VAL A 181 -3.07 7.98 0.06
N SER A 182 -2.76 7.80 -1.22
CA SER A 182 -2.82 6.51 -1.89
C SER A 182 -1.46 6.07 -2.40
N LEU A 183 -1.25 4.76 -2.38
CA LEU A 183 -0.10 4.09 -2.96
C LEU A 183 -0.52 3.47 -4.29
N HIS A 184 0.27 3.71 -5.33
CA HIS A 184 0.05 3.15 -6.65
C HIS A 184 1.27 2.33 -7.07
N PHE A 185 1.02 1.16 -7.62
CA PHE A 185 2.07 0.32 -8.18
C PHE A 185 1.54 -0.51 -9.34
N ASP A 186 2.33 -0.59 -10.39
CA ASP A 186 2.08 -1.43 -11.57
C ASP A 186 0.71 -1.20 -12.23
N GLY A 187 0.39 0.08 -12.43
CA GLY A 187 -0.83 0.48 -13.16
C GLY A 187 -2.11 0.45 -12.34
N ARG A 188 -2.04 0.35 -11.00
CA ARG A 188 -3.22 0.40 -10.12
C ARG A 188 -2.93 1.07 -8.77
N GLU A 189 -3.99 1.53 -8.12
CA GLU A 189 -4.01 1.83 -6.69
C GLU A 189 -3.89 0.49 -5.94
N VAL A 190 -2.97 0.42 -4.96
CA VAL A 190 -2.76 -0.76 -4.12
C VAL A 190 -3.20 -0.54 -2.68
N ALA A 191 -3.25 0.72 -2.24
CA ALA A 191 -3.75 1.13 -0.93
C ALA A 191 -4.20 2.59 -0.96
N ASN A 192 -5.16 2.94 -0.11
CA ASN A 192 -5.54 4.33 0.16
C ASN A 192 -5.88 4.49 1.65
N ALA A 193 -5.52 5.64 2.22
CA ALA A 193 -5.66 5.97 3.62
C ALA A 193 -6.07 7.43 3.81
N PHE A 194 -6.89 7.69 4.83
CA PHE A 194 -7.21 9.04 5.24
C PHE A 194 -5.99 9.71 5.88
N CYS A 195 -5.72 10.96 5.51
CA CYS A 195 -4.67 11.77 6.11
C CYS A 195 -5.22 12.61 7.27
N GLU A 196 -4.81 12.31 8.50
CA GLU A 196 -5.16 13.15 9.65
C GLU A 196 -4.58 14.57 9.54
N PRO A 197 -3.29 14.77 9.20
CA PRO A 197 -2.73 16.09 8.91
C PRO A 197 -3.47 16.78 7.77
N ASP A 198 -3.87 18.03 8.01
CA ASP A 198 -4.48 18.85 6.98
C ASP A 198 -3.40 19.48 6.07
N PHE A 199 -3.12 18.82 4.95
CA PHE A 199 -2.19 19.32 3.93
C PHE A 199 -2.86 20.22 2.89
N VAL A 200 -4.18 20.32 2.90
CA VAL A 200 -4.98 21.02 1.86
C VAL A 200 -5.28 22.46 2.31
N THR A 201 -4.22 23.19 2.69
CA THR A 201 -4.37 24.52 3.32
C THR A 201 -3.79 25.66 2.48
N GLY A 202 -3.15 25.34 1.35
CA GLY A 202 -2.32 26.28 0.58
C GLY A 202 -1.02 26.69 1.28
N LYS A 203 -0.69 26.08 2.43
CA LYS A 203 0.57 26.27 3.14
C LYS A 203 1.51 25.09 2.89
N ALA A 204 2.79 25.33 3.13
CA ALA A 204 3.82 24.31 2.97
C ALA A 204 3.59 23.11 3.93
N ALA A 205 3.73 21.91 3.39
CA ALA A 205 3.73 20.64 4.08
C ALA A 205 4.87 19.77 3.53
N VAL A 206 5.30 18.77 4.31
CA VAL A 206 6.33 17.82 3.91
C VAL A 206 5.68 16.48 3.59
N LEU A 207 5.99 15.93 2.43
CA LEU A 207 5.77 14.52 2.07
C LEU A 207 7.11 13.81 2.15
N ALA A 208 7.21 12.82 3.04
CA ALA A 208 8.38 11.95 3.16
C ALA A 208 8.00 10.53 2.71
N VAL A 209 8.79 9.95 1.83
CA VAL A 209 8.58 8.60 1.29
C VAL A 209 9.87 7.81 1.45
N GLU A 210 9.77 6.64 2.06
CA GLU A 210 10.87 5.68 2.14
C GLU A 210 10.41 4.34 1.56
N ILE A 211 11.19 3.81 0.63
CA ILE A 211 10.97 2.50 0.01
C ILE A 211 12.17 1.62 0.34
N ASN A 212 11.92 0.51 1.02
CA ASN A 212 12.90 -0.52 1.30
C ASN A 212 12.55 -1.78 0.51
N PHE A 213 13.36 -2.11 -0.50
CA PHE A 213 13.14 -3.29 -1.32
C PHE A 213 13.66 -4.53 -0.59
N LEU A 214 12.76 -5.48 -0.37
CA LEU A 214 13.00 -6.74 0.30
C LEU A 214 12.89 -7.90 -0.71
N THR A 215 13.28 -9.10 -0.30
CA THR A 215 13.04 -10.32 -1.09
C THR A 215 11.57 -10.39 -1.50
N GLY A 216 11.22 -10.38 -2.79
CA GLY A 216 9.84 -10.57 -3.26
C GLY A 216 8.85 -9.40 -3.08
N GLY A 217 9.28 -8.23 -2.63
CA GLY A 217 8.46 -7.02 -2.64
C GLY A 217 9.17 -5.83 -2.00
N ALA A 218 8.44 -4.82 -1.56
CA ALA A 218 9.03 -3.65 -0.89
C ALA A 218 8.15 -3.14 0.23
N GLU A 219 8.77 -2.70 1.31
CA GLU A 219 8.11 -1.96 2.38
C GLU A 219 8.16 -0.47 2.07
N VAL A 220 7.00 0.19 2.21
CA VAL A 220 6.83 1.61 1.95
C VAL A 220 6.36 2.30 3.23
N THR A 221 7.11 3.31 3.64
CA THR A 221 6.74 4.23 4.71
C THR A 221 6.47 5.60 4.09
N VAL A 222 5.32 6.19 4.41
CA VAL A 222 4.92 7.52 3.91
C VAL A 222 4.51 8.37 5.10
N GLY A 223 5.09 9.56 5.21
CA GLY A 223 4.71 10.57 6.18
C GLY A 223 4.23 11.85 5.51
N VAL A 224 3.19 12.46 6.06
CA VAL A 224 2.71 13.79 5.66
C VAL A 224 2.69 14.70 6.89
N GLY A 225 3.28 15.88 6.79
CA GLY A 225 3.32 16.84 7.90
C GLY A 225 3.99 16.30 9.18
N GLY A 226 4.91 15.34 9.03
CA GLY A 226 5.60 14.68 10.15
C GLY A 226 4.84 13.52 10.82
N GLN A 227 3.65 13.16 10.33
CA GLN A 227 2.89 12.01 10.81
C GLN A 227 2.95 10.87 9.77
N ALA A 228 3.27 9.66 10.22
CA ALA A 228 3.22 8.47 9.38
C ALA A 228 1.76 8.15 9.00
N ILE A 229 1.53 7.98 7.70
CA ILE A 229 0.27 7.53 7.11
C ILE A 229 0.36 6.03 6.78
N TYR A 230 1.48 5.64 6.17
CA TYR A 230 1.89 4.25 5.99
C TYR A 230 3.18 4.02 6.75
N ASP A 231 3.25 2.92 7.48
CA ASP A 231 4.43 2.51 8.24
C ASP A 231 4.79 1.07 7.85
N HIS A 232 5.87 0.91 7.09
CA HIS A 232 6.32 -0.38 6.55
C HIS A 232 5.22 -1.15 5.79
N TYR A 233 4.38 -0.46 5.00
CA TYR A 233 3.35 -1.12 4.19
C TYR A 233 4.00 -1.96 3.09
N PHE A 234 3.78 -3.27 3.13
CA PHE A 234 4.41 -4.19 2.17
C PHE A 234 3.62 -4.27 0.85
N ILE A 235 4.27 -3.92 -0.25
CA ILE A 235 3.77 -4.09 -1.63
C ILE A 235 4.41 -5.37 -2.22
N PRO A 236 3.65 -6.45 -2.41
CA PRO A 236 4.17 -7.67 -3.00
C PRO A 236 4.63 -7.46 -4.44
N HIS A 237 5.64 -8.24 -4.87
CA HIS A 237 6.23 -8.23 -6.21
C HIS A 237 6.95 -6.94 -6.64
N MET A 238 6.90 -5.86 -5.88
CA MET A 238 7.67 -4.64 -6.17
C MET A 238 9.16 -4.88 -5.94
N GLN A 239 9.88 -5.32 -6.99
CA GLN A 239 11.32 -5.54 -6.99
C GLN A 239 12.09 -4.23 -7.28
N PRO A 240 13.37 -4.11 -6.92
CA PRO A 240 14.21 -2.99 -7.35
C PRO A 240 14.18 -2.78 -8.86
N TYR A 241 14.02 -1.53 -9.31
CA TYR A 241 14.09 -1.16 -10.72
C TYR A 241 14.81 0.17 -10.92
N GLU A 242 15.40 0.35 -12.11
CA GLU A 242 15.99 1.62 -12.52
C GLU A 242 14.88 2.66 -12.69
N SER A 243 14.92 3.70 -11.85
CA SER A 243 13.87 4.70 -11.73
C SER A 243 14.39 6.12 -11.86
N ARG A 244 13.48 7.06 -12.15
CA ARG A 244 13.72 8.50 -12.04
C ARG A 244 12.52 9.18 -11.40
N ALA A 245 12.77 10.28 -10.71
CA ALA A 245 11.72 11.02 -10.01
C ALA A 245 10.82 11.79 -10.99
N ALA A 246 9.54 11.86 -10.64
CA ALA A 246 8.58 12.77 -11.24
C ALA A 246 7.61 13.30 -10.18
N VAL A 247 7.11 14.51 -10.41
CA VAL A 247 5.98 15.08 -9.68
C VAL A 247 4.95 15.60 -10.66
N GLY A 248 3.69 15.60 -10.24
CA GLY A 248 2.64 16.25 -11.01
C GLY A 248 1.43 16.56 -10.16
N ALA A 249 0.53 17.35 -10.75
CA ALA A 249 -0.68 17.80 -10.09
C ALA A 249 -1.82 17.95 -11.09
N HIS A 250 -3.04 17.85 -10.57
CA HIS A 250 -4.30 18.02 -11.30
C HIS A 250 -5.18 19.01 -10.57
N GLY A 251 -5.79 19.94 -11.29
CA GLY A 251 -6.75 20.87 -10.71
C GLY A 251 -7.45 21.74 -11.74
N ASP A 252 -8.51 22.39 -11.29
CA ASP A 252 -9.36 23.28 -12.08
C ASP A 252 -8.99 24.76 -11.84
N ALA A 253 -9.80 25.69 -12.35
CA ALA A 253 -9.59 27.12 -12.14
C ALA A 253 -9.45 27.48 -10.65
N LYS A 254 -8.48 28.35 -10.33
CA LYS A 254 -8.08 28.75 -8.96
C LYS A 254 -7.32 27.69 -8.15
N SER A 255 -7.13 26.47 -8.66
CA SER A 255 -6.23 25.51 -8.03
C SER A 255 -4.79 26.02 -8.07
N ARG A 256 -4.03 25.73 -7.02
CA ARG A 256 -2.58 25.96 -7.01
C ARG A 256 -1.90 24.78 -6.34
N CYS A 257 -0.80 24.35 -6.93
CA CYS A 257 0.11 23.36 -6.39
C CYS A 257 1.53 23.81 -6.68
N ASP A 258 2.30 24.06 -5.62
CA ASP A 258 3.69 24.46 -5.70
C ASP A 258 4.58 23.42 -5.01
N ILE A 259 5.77 23.21 -5.57
CA ILE A 259 6.86 22.48 -4.93
C ILE A 259 7.94 23.48 -4.52
N ASP A 260 8.22 23.54 -3.22
CA ASP A 260 9.28 24.34 -2.63
C ASP A 260 10.65 23.64 -2.74
N SER A 261 10.69 22.32 -2.56
CA SER A 261 11.91 21.53 -2.78
C SER A 261 11.59 20.06 -3.04
N LEU A 262 12.50 19.39 -3.77
CA LEU A 262 12.48 17.95 -4.00
C LEU A 262 13.87 17.38 -3.74
N HIS A 263 13.95 16.42 -2.82
CA HIS A 263 15.16 15.68 -2.52
C HIS A 263 14.90 14.19 -2.67
N VAL A 264 15.71 13.47 -3.44
CA VAL A 264 15.61 12.02 -3.62
C VAL A 264 16.97 11.38 -3.55
N GLU A 265 17.12 10.35 -2.73
CA GLU A 265 18.35 9.58 -2.56
C GLU A 265 18.12 8.11 -2.93
N TRP A 266 18.99 7.58 -3.79
CA TRP A 266 19.04 6.15 -4.12
C TRP A 266 20.22 5.51 -3.38
N GLU A 267 19.91 4.61 -2.44
CA GLU A 267 20.88 3.98 -1.55
C GLU A 267 21.00 2.49 -1.85
N ASN A 268 22.21 1.95 -1.66
CA ASN A 268 22.51 0.51 -1.77
C ASN A 268 22.15 -0.06 -3.14
N GLN A 269 23.03 0.13 -4.13
CA GLN A 269 22.84 -0.42 -5.47
C GLN A 269 22.50 -1.92 -5.39
N SER A 270 21.43 -2.31 -6.07
CA SER A 270 20.98 -3.69 -6.10
C SER A 270 21.83 -4.50 -7.07
N GLU A 271 22.18 -5.71 -6.66
CA GLU A 271 22.63 -6.76 -7.58
C GLU A 271 21.44 -7.30 -8.41
N GLU A 272 21.72 -8.25 -9.30
CA GLU A 272 20.70 -8.91 -10.12
C GLU A 272 19.65 -9.57 -9.20
N VAL A 273 18.39 -9.15 -9.35
CA VAL A 273 17.26 -9.70 -8.59
C VAL A 273 16.65 -10.83 -9.39
N HIS A 274 16.53 -12.01 -8.77
CA HIS A 274 15.94 -13.15 -9.44
C HIS A 274 14.41 -13.14 -9.33
N GLY A 275 13.74 -13.34 -10.47
CA GLY A 275 12.29 -13.51 -10.48
C GLY A 275 11.85 -14.74 -9.66
N PRO A 276 10.58 -14.78 -9.20
CA PRO A 276 10.09 -15.89 -8.42
C PRO A 276 9.97 -17.16 -9.26
N LEU A 277 10.00 -18.31 -8.58
CA LEU A 277 9.38 -19.52 -9.13
C LEU A 277 7.86 -19.40 -8.95
N THR A 278 7.13 -19.28 -10.04
CA THR A 278 5.67 -19.19 -10.02
C THR A 278 5.02 -20.56 -10.22
N LEU A 279 4.16 -20.95 -9.28
CA LEU A 279 3.31 -22.13 -9.37
C LEU A 279 1.86 -21.71 -9.57
N GLN A 280 1.29 -22.06 -10.73
CA GLN A 280 -0.15 -21.99 -10.94
C GLN A 280 -0.83 -23.19 -10.26
N ALA A 281 -1.30 -23.00 -9.03
CA ALA A 281 -1.99 -24.05 -8.28
C ALA A 281 -3.35 -24.40 -8.91
N VAL A 282 -4.14 -23.38 -9.25
CA VAL A 282 -5.45 -23.57 -9.90
C VAL A 282 -5.56 -22.62 -11.08
N LYS A 283 -5.90 -23.15 -12.26
CA LYS A 283 -6.20 -22.36 -13.45
C LYS A 283 -7.65 -22.58 -13.87
N SER A 284 -8.43 -21.52 -13.92
CA SER A 284 -9.87 -21.53 -14.22
C SER A 284 -10.66 -22.43 -13.27
N GLY A 285 -10.36 -22.32 -11.98
CA GLY A 285 -11.15 -22.94 -10.91
C GLY A 285 -12.55 -22.34 -10.83
N TRP A 286 -13.49 -23.09 -10.27
CA TRP A 286 -14.87 -22.65 -10.11
C TRP A 286 -15.37 -22.97 -8.71
N SER A 287 -15.64 -21.94 -7.91
CA SER A 287 -16.23 -22.07 -6.58
C SER A 287 -17.73 -21.88 -6.69
N ARG A 288 -18.52 -22.92 -6.38
CA ARG A 288 -19.98 -22.87 -6.40
C ARG A 288 -20.52 -22.55 -5.01
N PRO A 289 -21.72 -21.96 -4.91
CA PRO A 289 -22.38 -21.76 -3.63
C PRO A 289 -22.50 -23.07 -2.84
N GLY A 290 -22.03 -23.07 -1.60
CA GLY A 290 -22.08 -24.24 -0.70
C GLY A 290 -21.24 -25.44 -1.17
N LYS A 291 -20.41 -25.28 -2.20
CA LYS A 291 -19.49 -26.29 -2.71
C LYS A 291 -18.13 -25.62 -2.96
N PRO A 292 -17.27 -25.55 -1.92
CA PRO A 292 -15.94 -25.02 -2.08
C PRO A 292 -15.18 -25.82 -3.14
N TYR A 293 -14.23 -25.16 -3.81
CA TYR A 293 -13.20 -25.87 -4.53
C TYR A 293 -12.28 -26.51 -3.50
N GLU A 294 -12.51 -27.79 -3.18
CA GLU A 294 -11.52 -28.60 -2.49
C GLU A 294 -10.60 -29.19 -3.57
N GLY A 295 -9.45 -28.55 -3.75
CA GLY A 295 -8.51 -28.91 -4.79
C GLY A 295 -7.89 -30.28 -4.61
N ASP A 296 -7.33 -30.78 -5.71
CA ASP A 296 -6.45 -31.93 -5.74
C ASP A 296 -5.19 -31.71 -4.90
N VAL A 297 -4.38 -32.76 -4.73
CA VAL A 297 -3.05 -32.62 -4.14
C VAL A 297 -2.15 -31.93 -5.16
N HIS A 298 -1.66 -30.74 -4.83
CA HIS A 298 -0.71 -29.95 -5.62
C HIS A 298 0.73 -30.25 -5.17
N LEU A 299 1.65 -30.35 -6.12
CA LEU A 299 3.08 -30.47 -5.82
C LEU A 299 3.71 -29.08 -5.71
N MET A 300 3.86 -28.61 -4.48
CA MET A 300 4.58 -27.38 -4.18
C MET A 300 6.09 -27.58 -4.37
N PRO A 301 6.85 -26.52 -4.71
CA PRO A 301 8.30 -26.55 -4.68
C PRO A 301 8.81 -27.11 -3.35
N THR A 302 9.86 -27.92 -3.41
CA THR A 302 10.43 -28.59 -2.23
C THR A 302 11.77 -27.98 -1.86
N GLY A 303 12.11 -28.01 -0.56
CA GLY A 303 13.48 -27.87 -0.09
C GLY A 303 13.85 -26.56 0.60
N HIS A 304 12.89 -25.81 1.14
CA HIS A 304 13.11 -24.57 1.93
C HIS A 304 14.11 -23.56 1.33
N SER A 305 14.36 -23.60 0.02
CA SER A 305 15.27 -22.66 -0.65
C SER A 305 14.65 -21.28 -0.86
N TYR A 306 13.41 -21.09 -0.41
CA TYR A 306 12.61 -19.90 -0.61
C TYR A 306 12.35 -19.24 0.73
N GLU A 307 12.54 -17.92 0.74
CA GLU A 307 12.38 -17.08 1.91
C GLU A 307 10.95 -16.53 1.99
N ARG A 308 10.43 -16.02 0.87
CA ARG A 308 9.10 -15.39 0.80
C ARG A 308 8.19 -16.13 -0.17
N VAL A 309 6.93 -16.30 0.21
CA VAL A 309 5.87 -16.88 -0.62
C VAL A 309 4.73 -15.87 -0.72
N ILE A 310 4.45 -15.41 -1.94
CA ILE A 310 3.32 -14.52 -2.23
C ILE A 310 2.19 -15.34 -2.84
N MET A 311 0.98 -15.22 -2.30
CA MET A 311 -0.23 -15.81 -2.86
C MET A 311 -0.98 -14.77 -3.68
N THR A 312 -1.39 -15.16 -4.88
CA THR A 312 -2.22 -14.34 -5.77
C THR A 312 -3.48 -15.11 -6.17
N LEU A 313 -4.64 -14.59 -5.77
CA LEU A 313 -5.96 -15.08 -6.18
C LEU A 313 -6.60 -14.07 -7.12
N ARG A 314 -7.00 -14.50 -8.33
CA ARG A 314 -7.66 -13.67 -9.33
C ARG A 314 -9.09 -14.13 -9.55
N LEU A 315 -10.08 -13.27 -9.32
CA LEU A 315 -11.46 -13.51 -9.74
C LEU A 315 -11.60 -13.11 -11.20
N LYS A 316 -12.02 -14.04 -12.05
CA LYS A 316 -12.15 -13.79 -13.49
C LYS A 316 -13.43 -13.01 -13.80
N PRO A 317 -13.39 -12.14 -14.83
CA PRO A 317 -14.60 -11.54 -15.35
C PRO A 317 -15.43 -12.60 -16.07
N MET A 318 -16.70 -12.74 -15.68
CA MET A 318 -17.65 -13.63 -16.37
C MET A 318 -19.01 -12.98 -16.50
N VAL A 319 -19.76 -13.39 -17.53
CA VAL A 319 -21.15 -12.96 -17.78
C VAL A 319 -22.09 -13.54 -16.70
N GLU A 320 -21.87 -14.79 -16.29
CA GLU A 320 -22.61 -15.46 -15.21
C GLU A 320 -21.70 -15.65 -13.99
N ARG A 321 -21.48 -14.57 -13.23
CA ARG A 321 -20.83 -14.59 -11.90
C ARG A 321 -21.81 -14.21 -10.81
N ASP A 322 -21.48 -14.53 -9.57
CA ASP A 322 -22.16 -13.93 -8.43
C ASP A 322 -21.83 -12.42 -8.36
N GLU A 323 -22.86 -11.64 -8.07
CA GLU A 323 -22.83 -10.18 -8.02
C GLU A 323 -22.67 -9.64 -6.59
N TRP A 324 -22.86 -10.51 -5.59
CA TRP A 324 -22.83 -10.16 -4.18
C TRP A 324 -21.43 -10.28 -3.59
N ASP A 325 -21.20 -9.51 -2.54
CA ASP A 325 -20.06 -9.68 -1.64
C ASP A 325 -20.23 -10.97 -0.83
N ARG A 326 -19.29 -11.89 -1.01
CA ARG A 326 -19.29 -13.21 -0.37
C ARG A 326 -18.08 -13.35 0.53
N LEU A 327 -18.31 -13.98 1.68
CA LEU A 327 -17.24 -14.51 2.50
C LEU A 327 -16.60 -15.70 1.78
N GLY A 328 -15.28 -15.61 1.61
CA GLY A 328 -14.44 -16.62 1.04
C GLY A 328 -13.15 -16.85 1.84
N HIS A 329 -12.46 -17.90 1.46
CA HIS A 329 -11.34 -18.47 2.18
C HIS A 329 -10.38 -19.14 1.21
N VAL A 330 -9.08 -19.02 1.47
CA VAL A 330 -8.05 -19.89 0.89
C VAL A 330 -7.42 -20.68 2.01
N TRP A 331 -7.35 -22.00 1.86
CA TRP A 331 -6.84 -22.92 2.87
C TRP A 331 -5.73 -23.82 2.32
N VAL A 332 -4.84 -24.23 3.22
CA VAL A 332 -3.93 -25.37 3.03
C VAL A 332 -4.19 -26.41 4.11
N TRP A 333 -4.07 -27.68 3.76
CA TRP A 333 -4.12 -28.79 4.72
C TRP A 333 -2.72 -29.34 4.97
N ASP A 334 -2.43 -29.56 6.24
CA ASP A 334 -1.35 -30.42 6.70
C ASP A 334 -1.98 -31.63 7.40
N ASN A 335 -2.03 -32.75 6.68
CA ASN A 335 -2.81 -33.93 7.07
C ASN A 335 -4.30 -33.57 7.28
N GLU A 336 -4.82 -33.74 8.50
CA GLU A 336 -6.20 -33.44 8.87
C GLU A 336 -6.39 -31.97 9.30
N ASP A 337 -5.30 -31.25 9.62
CA ASP A 337 -5.35 -29.88 10.08
C ASP A 337 -5.47 -28.89 8.91
N ARG A 338 -6.45 -28.00 8.97
CA ARG A 338 -6.70 -26.95 7.97
C ARG A 338 -6.23 -25.60 8.47
N PHE A 339 -5.44 -24.88 7.67
CA PHE A 339 -4.98 -23.53 7.97
C PHE A 339 -5.54 -22.54 6.95
N GLU A 340 -6.10 -21.42 7.41
CA GLU A 340 -6.54 -20.32 6.52
C GLU A 340 -5.33 -19.45 6.17
N LEU A 341 -4.96 -19.44 4.89
CA LEU A 341 -3.92 -18.58 4.34
C LEU A 341 -4.42 -17.14 4.19
N ALA A 342 -5.66 -16.98 3.72
CA ALA A 342 -6.30 -15.69 3.59
C ALA A 342 -7.82 -15.79 3.66
N ARG A 343 -8.45 -14.76 4.25
CA ARG A 343 -9.89 -14.52 4.19
C ARG A 343 -10.19 -13.51 3.10
N ILE A 344 -11.08 -13.89 2.18
CA ILE A 344 -11.44 -13.11 1.00
C ILE A 344 -12.86 -12.59 1.17
N LEU A 345 -13.10 -11.32 0.90
CA LEU A 345 -14.45 -10.77 0.77
C LEU A 345 -14.59 -10.33 -0.67
N THR A 346 -15.38 -11.07 -1.46
CA THR A 346 -15.55 -10.77 -2.88
C THR A 346 -16.13 -9.38 -3.05
N PRO A 347 -15.78 -8.64 -4.12
CA PRO A 347 -16.41 -7.36 -4.40
C PRO A 347 -17.86 -7.59 -4.83
N PHE A 348 -18.68 -6.56 -4.66
CA PHE A 348 -19.89 -6.45 -5.49
C PHE A 348 -19.47 -6.39 -6.95
N GLN A 349 -20.31 -6.90 -7.86
CA GLN A 349 -19.99 -7.04 -9.28
C GLN A 349 -19.14 -5.88 -9.81
N LEU A 350 -18.05 -6.25 -10.50
CA LEU A 350 -17.14 -5.32 -11.16
C LEU A 350 -17.29 -5.48 -12.67
N TRP A 351 -17.16 -4.37 -13.38
CA TRP A 351 -17.40 -4.24 -14.81
C TRP A 351 -16.42 -5.04 -15.69
N GLY A 352 -16.63 -6.34 -15.86
CA GLY A 352 -15.85 -7.13 -16.82
C GLY A 352 -14.34 -7.18 -16.54
N GLU A 353 -13.90 -6.80 -15.35
CA GLU A 353 -12.50 -6.77 -14.94
C GLU A 353 -12.10 -7.98 -14.10
N THR A 354 -10.80 -8.30 -14.16
CA THR A 354 -10.19 -9.28 -13.26
C THR A 354 -9.90 -8.60 -11.94
N TYR A 355 -10.43 -9.14 -10.85
CA TYR A 355 -10.12 -8.67 -9.51
C TYR A 355 -8.99 -9.50 -8.94
N GLU A 356 -8.00 -8.88 -8.29
CA GLU A 356 -6.83 -9.57 -7.77
C GLU A 356 -6.63 -9.32 -6.27
N TYR A 357 -6.42 -10.40 -5.53
CA TYR A 357 -5.98 -10.43 -4.14
C TYR A 357 -4.53 -10.92 -4.11
N VAL A 358 -3.61 -10.08 -3.63
CA VAL A 358 -2.19 -10.43 -3.48
C VAL A 358 -1.80 -10.26 -2.02
N CYS A 359 -1.22 -11.30 -1.41
CA CYS A 359 -0.72 -11.20 -0.03
C CYS A 359 0.50 -12.07 0.24
N ASP A 360 1.30 -11.66 1.22
CA ASP A 360 2.39 -12.46 1.77
C ASP A 360 1.83 -13.57 2.68
N VAL A 361 2.16 -14.83 2.35
CA VAL A 361 1.77 -16.03 3.12
C VAL A 361 2.99 -16.78 3.67
N SER A 362 4.13 -16.10 3.81
CA SER A 362 5.42 -16.70 4.21
C SER A 362 5.40 -17.32 5.60
N ASP A 363 4.55 -16.83 6.52
CA ASP A 363 4.31 -17.47 7.83
C ASP A 363 3.91 -18.96 7.65
N PHE A 364 3.27 -19.30 6.54
CA PHE A 364 2.84 -20.66 6.18
C PHE A 364 3.78 -21.37 5.21
N GLY A 365 4.96 -20.82 4.89
CA GLY A 365 5.86 -21.35 3.86
C GLY A 365 6.23 -22.83 4.06
N HIS A 366 6.41 -23.27 5.31
CA HIS A 366 6.65 -24.68 5.65
C HIS A 366 5.47 -25.62 5.36
N LEU A 367 4.24 -25.09 5.32
CA LEU A 367 3.04 -25.81 4.90
C LEU A 367 2.85 -25.79 3.39
N LEU A 368 3.58 -24.95 2.66
CA LEU A 368 3.55 -24.83 1.20
C LEU A 368 4.78 -25.50 0.56
N ASP A 369 5.13 -26.70 1.07
CA ASP A 369 6.26 -27.52 0.61
C ASP A 369 5.77 -28.93 0.27
N GLY A 370 6.19 -29.45 -0.90
CA GLY A 370 5.81 -30.78 -1.37
C GLY A 370 4.32 -30.96 -1.66
N ALA A 371 3.83 -32.19 -1.49
CA ALA A 371 2.44 -32.55 -1.81
C ALA A 371 1.46 -31.93 -0.78
N ARG A 372 0.59 -31.03 -1.24
CA ARG A 372 -0.35 -30.28 -0.39
C ARG A 372 -1.74 -30.18 -1.00
N LYS A 373 -2.77 -30.39 -0.18
CA LYS A 373 -4.15 -30.09 -0.55
C LYS A 373 -4.41 -28.61 -0.31
N ILE A 374 -4.93 -27.93 -1.33
CA ILE A 374 -5.34 -26.52 -1.28
C ILE A 374 -6.84 -26.43 -1.50
N GLY A 375 -7.49 -25.50 -0.82
CA GLY A 375 -8.92 -25.28 -0.94
C GLY A 375 -9.24 -23.81 -1.09
N VAL A 376 -10.24 -23.52 -1.91
CA VAL A 376 -10.73 -22.17 -2.17
C VAL A 376 -12.25 -22.20 -2.05
N ASP A 377 -12.79 -21.40 -1.14
CA ASP A 377 -14.22 -21.11 -1.05
C ASP A 377 -14.42 -19.63 -1.34
N LEU A 378 -15.33 -19.30 -2.24
CA LEU A 378 -15.65 -17.90 -2.58
C LEU A 378 -17.15 -17.63 -2.48
N GLY A 379 -17.93 -18.48 -1.81
CA GLY A 379 -19.39 -18.31 -1.85
C GLY A 379 -20.19 -19.09 -0.83
N ALA A 380 -20.93 -18.33 -0.01
CA ALA A 380 -22.02 -18.85 0.80
C ALA A 380 -23.16 -19.42 -0.08
N ASN A 381 -24.05 -20.20 0.55
CA ASN A 381 -24.98 -21.19 -0.03
C ASN A 381 -25.93 -20.79 -1.19
N VAL A 382 -25.88 -19.58 -1.74
CA VAL A 382 -26.72 -19.10 -2.87
C VAL A 382 -25.91 -18.31 -3.90
N GLY A 383 -26.41 -18.18 -5.13
CA GLY A 383 -25.79 -17.38 -6.20
C GLY A 383 -25.24 -18.20 -7.37
N ASN A 384 -24.42 -17.57 -8.21
CA ASN A 384 -23.83 -18.23 -9.39
C ASN A 384 -22.41 -18.76 -9.14
N GLY A 385 -21.72 -18.29 -8.09
CA GLY A 385 -20.32 -18.64 -7.81
C GLY A 385 -19.31 -17.77 -8.56
N PHE A 386 -18.02 -18.15 -8.46
CA PHE A 386 -16.90 -17.38 -9.02
C PHE A 386 -15.91 -18.27 -9.75
N ALA A 387 -15.44 -17.77 -10.90
CA ALA A 387 -14.27 -18.30 -11.60
C ALA A 387 -13.03 -17.65 -11.04
N PHE A 388 -11.98 -18.44 -10.82
CA PHE A 388 -10.74 -17.92 -10.26
C PHE A 388 -9.48 -18.61 -10.80
N ASP A 389 -8.36 -17.91 -10.68
CA ASP A 389 -7.02 -18.49 -10.73
C ASP A 389 -6.37 -18.33 -9.35
N LEU A 390 -5.59 -19.33 -8.93
CA LEU A 390 -4.77 -19.27 -7.72
C LEU A 390 -3.31 -19.59 -8.07
N GLU A 391 -2.41 -18.73 -7.62
CA GLU A 391 -0.99 -18.78 -7.90
C GLU A 391 -0.18 -18.55 -6.62
N PHE A 392 0.97 -19.22 -6.52
CA PHE A 392 1.98 -18.99 -5.49
C PHE A 392 3.31 -18.63 -6.14
N SER A 393 3.90 -17.51 -5.74
CA SER A 393 5.22 -17.06 -6.18
C SER A 393 6.24 -17.23 -5.07
N TYR A 394 7.24 -18.07 -5.32
CA TYR A 394 8.30 -18.43 -4.38
C TYR A 394 9.57 -17.65 -4.68
N TYR A 395 9.94 -16.76 -3.77
CA TYR A 395 11.15 -15.94 -3.87
C TYR A 395 12.28 -16.56 -3.05
N ARG A 396 13.45 -16.67 -3.69
CA ARG A 396 14.70 -16.99 -2.99
C ARG A 396 15.20 -15.74 -2.30
N HIS A 397 16.01 -15.93 -1.26
CA HIS A 397 16.63 -14.82 -0.57
C HIS A 397 17.47 -13.96 -1.51
N ASP A 398 17.21 -12.67 -1.47
CA ASP A 398 17.98 -11.66 -2.17
C ASP A 398 19.23 -11.28 -1.38
N GLU A 399 20.39 -11.27 -2.05
CA GLU A 399 21.63 -10.82 -1.43
C GLU A 399 21.53 -9.35 -0.96
N GLY A 400 22.12 -9.07 0.21
CA GLY A 400 22.14 -7.73 0.80
C GLY A 400 20.84 -7.31 1.51
N VAL A 401 19.85 -8.20 1.60
CA VAL A 401 18.59 -7.95 2.31
C VAL A 401 18.57 -8.71 3.65
N ALA A 402 17.82 -8.21 4.64
CA ALA A 402 17.63 -8.92 5.90
C ALA A 402 16.73 -10.16 5.71
N TRP A 403 17.09 -11.26 6.37
CA TRP A 403 16.28 -12.49 6.34
C TRP A 403 14.95 -12.30 7.07
N LEU A 404 13.87 -12.86 6.50
CA LEU A 404 12.62 -13.08 7.22
C LEU A 404 12.86 -13.98 8.45
N PRO A 405 12.15 -13.73 9.56
CA PRO A 405 12.21 -14.59 10.73
C PRO A 405 11.90 -16.04 10.37
N LYS A 406 12.75 -16.97 10.82
CA LYS A 406 12.56 -18.39 10.55
C LYS A 406 11.39 -18.92 11.37
N VAL A 407 10.33 -19.32 10.68
CA VAL A 407 9.17 -19.97 11.29
C VAL A 407 9.58 -21.35 11.83
N VAL A 408 9.34 -21.56 13.12
CA VAL A 408 9.50 -22.84 13.81
C VAL A 408 8.23 -23.66 13.71
N LYS A 409 7.07 -23.02 13.94
CA LYS A 409 5.77 -23.68 13.96
C LYS A 409 4.64 -22.69 13.76
N VAL A 410 3.61 -23.11 13.03
CA VAL A 410 2.29 -22.48 13.05
C VAL A 410 1.28 -23.42 13.72
N GLN A 411 0.39 -22.87 14.53
CA GLN A 411 -0.65 -23.64 15.20
C GLN A 411 -1.98 -22.86 15.22
N ASN A 412 -3.07 -23.50 14.79
CA ASN A 412 -4.42 -22.93 14.92
C ASN A 412 -4.82 -22.77 16.40
N VAL A 413 -5.57 -21.71 16.71
CA VAL A 413 -6.06 -21.41 18.06
C VAL A 413 -7.58 -21.46 18.12
N TRP A 414 -8.24 -20.52 17.45
CA TRP A 414 -9.69 -20.45 17.29
C TRP A 414 -10.05 -20.48 15.81
N SER A 415 -10.95 -21.39 15.45
CA SER A 415 -11.47 -21.58 14.11
C SER A 415 -12.96 -21.86 14.19
N GLY A 416 -13.76 -21.17 13.37
CA GLY A 416 -15.17 -21.48 13.18
C GLY A 416 -16.11 -20.28 13.22
N ASN A 417 -17.36 -20.58 13.55
CA ASN A 417 -18.47 -19.63 13.57
C ASN A 417 -18.98 -19.45 15.00
N ALA A 418 -18.89 -18.24 15.53
CA ALA A 418 -19.45 -17.89 16.83
C ALA A 418 -20.82 -17.25 16.64
N ASP A 419 -21.88 -18.03 16.85
CA ASP A 419 -23.26 -17.53 16.81
C ASP A 419 -23.62 -16.85 18.13
N PHE A 420 -24.14 -15.61 18.05
CA PHE A 420 -24.56 -14.82 19.22
C PHE A 420 -25.96 -15.20 19.72
N LYS A 421 -26.13 -16.50 20.00
CA LYS A 421 -27.39 -17.10 20.52
C LYS A 421 -27.38 -17.32 22.02
N SER A 422 -26.22 -17.69 22.58
CA SER A 422 -26.01 -17.95 24.01
C SER A 422 -24.53 -17.87 24.37
N GLU A 423 -24.22 -17.73 25.65
CA GLU A 423 -22.83 -17.76 26.14
C GLU A 423 -22.14 -19.10 25.82
N ASP A 424 -22.85 -20.22 25.89
CA ASP A 424 -22.32 -21.55 25.52
C ASP A 424 -21.94 -21.64 24.03
N SER A 425 -22.72 -21.01 23.15
CA SER A 425 -22.43 -20.96 21.71
C SER A 425 -21.11 -20.22 21.45
N LEU A 426 -20.92 -19.08 22.13
CA LEU A 426 -19.69 -18.30 22.03
C LEU A 426 -18.50 -19.04 22.64
N ALA A 427 -18.66 -19.68 23.80
CA ALA A 427 -17.59 -20.41 24.48
C ALA A 427 -17.04 -21.60 23.68
N LYS A 428 -17.86 -22.24 22.84
CA LYS A 428 -17.39 -23.32 21.94
C LYS A 428 -16.34 -22.82 20.95
N THR A 429 -16.54 -21.63 20.39
CA THR A 429 -15.68 -21.06 19.34
C THR A 429 -14.59 -20.16 19.92
N PHE A 430 -14.91 -19.28 20.88
CA PHE A 430 -13.99 -18.30 21.47
C PHE A 430 -13.34 -18.75 22.79
N GLY A 431 -13.80 -19.85 23.38
CA GLY A 431 -13.38 -20.27 24.70
C GLY A 431 -11.87 -20.46 24.83
N LYS A 432 -11.40 -20.53 26.08
CA LYS A 432 -9.99 -20.67 26.42
C LYS A 432 -9.32 -21.82 25.64
N ARG A 433 -8.11 -21.56 25.15
CA ARG A 433 -7.23 -22.50 24.45
C ARG A 433 -5.87 -22.49 25.13
N THR A 434 -5.16 -23.60 24.98
CA THR A 434 -3.79 -23.73 25.43
C THR A 434 -2.94 -24.19 24.26
N VAL A 435 -1.79 -23.55 24.06
CA VAL A 435 -0.82 -23.92 23.02
C VAL A 435 0.51 -24.28 23.68
N LYS A 436 1.22 -25.25 23.11
CA LYS A 436 2.56 -25.61 23.56
C LYS A 436 3.58 -24.77 22.82
N VAL A 437 4.40 -24.02 23.56
CA VAL A 437 5.49 -23.21 22.99
C VAL A 437 6.64 -24.14 22.60
N PRO A 438 7.11 -24.13 21.34
CA PRO A 438 8.31 -24.87 20.94
C PRO A 438 9.51 -24.52 21.81
N ALA A 439 10.43 -25.47 22.02
CA ALA A 439 11.58 -25.27 22.91
C ALA A 439 12.63 -24.31 22.33
N ASP A 440 12.64 -24.16 21.00
CA ASP A 440 13.53 -23.34 20.20
C ASP A 440 12.90 -22.01 19.75
N ALA A 441 11.64 -21.74 20.14
CA ALA A 441 10.98 -20.47 19.85
C ALA A 441 11.56 -19.33 20.69
N LYS A 442 11.84 -18.19 20.07
CA LYS A 442 12.30 -16.95 20.73
C LYS A 442 11.35 -15.78 20.57
N ARG A 443 10.62 -15.74 19.45
CA ARG A 443 9.49 -14.83 19.24
C ARG A 443 8.22 -15.59 18.89
N ALA A 444 7.09 -14.94 19.12
CA ALA A 444 5.79 -15.45 18.71
C ALA A 444 4.81 -14.32 18.40
N LYS A 445 3.95 -14.57 17.41
CA LYS A 445 2.89 -13.66 16.99
C LYS A 445 1.56 -14.39 16.95
N LEU A 446 0.54 -13.81 17.56
CA LEU A 446 -0.84 -14.28 17.45
C LEU A 446 -1.54 -13.47 16.33
N ARG A 447 -2.05 -14.16 15.31
CA ARG A 447 -2.81 -13.61 14.19
C ARG A 447 -4.28 -13.98 14.36
N ILE A 448 -5.18 -13.01 14.29
CA ILE A 448 -6.62 -13.22 14.50
C ILE A 448 -7.42 -12.49 13.42
N CYS A 449 -8.05 -13.24 12.52
CA CYS A 449 -8.98 -12.70 11.52
C CYS A 449 -10.42 -12.97 11.96
N VAL A 450 -11.17 -11.90 12.27
CA VAL A 450 -12.60 -11.97 12.60
C VAL A 450 -13.39 -11.09 11.66
N THR A 451 -14.52 -11.60 11.17
CA THR A 451 -15.49 -10.84 10.36
C THR A 451 -16.88 -11.00 10.93
N GLY A 452 -17.62 -9.91 11.13
CA GLY A 452 -19.01 -9.92 11.56
C GLY A 452 -19.99 -10.08 10.40
N HIS A 453 -21.08 -10.82 10.64
CA HIS A 453 -22.10 -11.19 9.66
C HIS A 453 -23.51 -11.13 10.26
N GLY A 454 -24.52 -10.93 9.42
CA GLY A 454 -25.89 -10.69 9.87
C GLY A 454 -26.02 -9.30 10.50
N THR A 455 -26.71 -9.15 11.62
CA THR A 455 -26.81 -7.83 12.27
C THR A 455 -25.47 -7.28 12.78
N LEU A 456 -24.48 -8.14 12.96
CA LEU A 456 -23.11 -7.75 13.35
C LEU A 456 -22.28 -7.24 12.17
N GLU A 457 -22.74 -7.36 10.91
CA GLU A 457 -22.01 -6.83 9.76
C GLU A 457 -21.78 -5.32 9.89
N PHE A 458 -22.81 -4.58 10.30
CA PHE A 458 -22.81 -3.12 10.44
C PHE A 458 -22.82 -2.65 11.91
N THR A 459 -22.39 -3.50 12.84
CA THR A 459 -22.33 -3.16 14.27
C THR A 459 -20.90 -3.27 14.79
N PRO A 460 -20.27 -2.17 15.27
CA PRO A 460 -18.98 -2.25 15.93
C PRO A 460 -19.10 -3.03 17.24
N LEU A 461 -18.12 -3.89 17.52
CA LEU A 461 -18.13 -4.66 18.76
C LEU A 461 -16.73 -4.78 19.36
N GLY A 462 -16.60 -4.39 20.63
CA GLY A 462 -15.36 -4.55 21.38
C GLY A 462 -14.96 -6.02 21.54
N ARG A 463 -13.68 -6.33 21.37
CA ARG A 463 -13.10 -7.65 21.61
C ARG A 463 -11.88 -7.57 22.51
N THR A 464 -11.65 -8.64 23.27
CA THR A 464 -10.55 -8.75 24.21
C THR A 464 -9.84 -10.09 24.01
N VAL A 465 -8.52 -10.07 23.98
CA VAL A 465 -7.68 -11.26 23.98
C VAL A 465 -6.81 -11.26 25.22
N LYS A 466 -6.81 -12.36 25.96
CA LYS A 466 -5.93 -12.58 27.11
C LYS A 466 -4.87 -13.62 26.75
N VAL A 467 -3.60 -13.29 27.00
CA VAL A 467 -2.44 -14.14 26.74
C VAL A 467 -1.63 -14.27 28.03
N GLY A 468 -1.72 -15.43 28.66
CA GLY A 468 -1.27 -15.59 30.05
C GLY A 468 -2.02 -14.63 30.97
N GLU A 469 -1.32 -13.66 31.55
CA GLU A 469 -1.89 -12.61 32.40
C GLU A 469 -2.17 -11.29 31.65
N ASN A 470 -1.63 -11.15 30.44
CA ASN A 470 -1.71 -9.92 29.65
C ASN A 470 -3.04 -9.80 28.92
N VAL A 471 -3.55 -8.57 28.78
CA VAL A 471 -4.86 -8.29 28.18
C VAL A 471 -4.70 -7.28 27.05
N PHE A 472 -5.19 -7.64 25.88
CA PHE A 472 -5.23 -6.83 24.67
C PHE A 472 -6.68 -6.55 24.30
N LYS A 473 -6.99 -5.33 23.86
CA LYS A 473 -8.34 -4.92 23.47
C LYS A 473 -8.30 -4.16 22.16
N ASN A 474 -9.30 -4.38 21.32
CA ASN A 474 -9.58 -3.49 20.20
C ASN A 474 -11.10 -3.51 19.92
N GLU A 475 -11.54 -2.66 18.99
CA GLU A 475 -12.88 -2.76 18.40
C GLU A 475 -12.83 -3.52 17.07
N LEU A 476 -13.79 -4.43 16.85
CA LEU A 476 -14.00 -5.07 15.56
C LEU A 476 -14.80 -4.13 14.67
N TRP A 477 -14.10 -3.21 14.00
CA TRP A 477 -14.72 -2.23 13.11
C TRP A 477 -13.73 -1.77 12.05
N THR A 478 -14.22 -1.57 10.83
CA THR A 478 -13.47 -1.15 9.65
C THR A 478 -14.14 0.09 9.11
N THR A 479 -13.44 1.21 9.19
CA THR A 479 -13.98 2.53 8.86
C THR A 479 -13.49 3.06 7.52
N ASP A 480 -12.58 2.35 6.86
CA ASP A 480 -11.91 2.74 5.63
C ASP A 480 -12.44 1.98 4.40
N CYS A 481 -13.62 1.35 4.49
CA CYS A 481 -14.22 0.62 3.37
C CYS A 481 -14.40 1.49 2.11
N TYR A 482 -14.64 2.79 2.30
CA TYR A 482 -14.76 3.75 1.21
C TYR A 482 -13.45 4.09 0.48
N LEU A 483 -12.30 3.73 1.07
CA LEU A 483 -10.96 3.87 0.49
C LEU A 483 -10.50 2.57 -0.18
N ASN A 484 -11.43 1.69 -0.52
CA ASN A 484 -11.07 0.44 -1.18
C ASN A 484 -10.45 0.73 -2.55
N PRO A 485 -9.21 0.25 -2.84
CA PRO A 485 -8.58 0.44 -4.16
C PRO A 485 -9.37 -0.15 -5.33
N TRP A 486 -10.30 -1.05 -5.04
CA TRP A 486 -11.23 -1.61 -6.01
C TRP A 486 -12.59 -0.92 -5.94
N ARG A 487 -12.59 0.37 -6.25
CA ARG A 487 -13.76 1.24 -6.39
C ARG A 487 -13.90 1.76 -7.83
N PRO A 488 -15.13 2.08 -8.30
CA PRO A 488 -16.43 1.77 -7.72
C PRO A 488 -16.80 0.28 -7.73
N GLN A 489 -17.74 -0.12 -6.88
CA GLN A 489 -18.46 -1.40 -6.97
C GLN A 489 -19.98 -1.16 -7.01
N PHE A 490 -20.76 -2.09 -7.54
CA PHE A 490 -22.22 -1.95 -7.71
C PHE A 490 -23.08 -2.16 -6.45
N GLY A 491 -22.47 -2.21 -5.27
CA GLY A 491 -23.19 -2.43 -4.02
C GLY A 491 -22.75 -1.50 -2.92
N THR A 492 -23.08 -1.83 -1.67
CA THR A 492 -22.86 -0.97 -0.51
C THR A 492 -21.40 -1.01 0.00
N TRP A 493 -20.43 -1.00 -0.91
CA TRP A 493 -19.00 -1.21 -0.63
C TRP A 493 -18.39 -0.16 0.30
N LYS A 494 -18.97 1.05 0.32
CA LYS A 494 -18.46 2.22 1.06
C LYS A 494 -18.71 2.16 2.57
N TYR A 495 -19.70 1.38 3.01
CA TYR A 495 -20.11 1.39 4.42
C TYR A 495 -19.16 0.62 5.32
N ASN A 496 -18.92 1.21 6.49
CA ASN A 496 -18.15 0.62 7.57
C ASN A 496 -18.74 -0.73 7.98
N ARG A 497 -17.86 -1.69 8.28
CA ARG A 497 -18.23 -3.08 8.58
C ARG A 497 -17.35 -3.69 9.66
N ALA A 498 -17.81 -4.77 10.28
CA ALA A 498 -17.12 -5.43 11.37
C ALA A 498 -15.94 -6.30 10.89
N GLY A 499 -14.78 -5.67 10.67
CA GLY A 499 -13.51 -6.37 10.40
C GLY A 499 -13.26 -6.72 8.94
N TRP A 500 -13.99 -6.14 8.00
CA TRP A 500 -13.83 -6.36 6.57
C TRP A 500 -14.48 -5.25 5.73
N GLY A 501 -14.21 -5.24 4.42
CA GLY A 501 -14.98 -4.49 3.42
C GLY A 501 -15.18 -5.32 2.13
N PRO A 502 -16.23 -5.09 1.34
CA PRO A 502 -16.44 -5.79 0.07
C PRO A 502 -15.27 -5.58 -0.89
N GLY A 503 -14.76 -6.64 -1.51
CA GLY A 503 -13.57 -6.54 -2.35
C GLY A 503 -12.32 -6.23 -1.54
N SER A 504 -12.09 -6.92 -0.42
CA SER A 504 -10.86 -6.78 0.37
C SER A 504 -10.53 -8.08 1.11
N PHE A 505 -9.38 -8.11 1.79
CA PHE A 505 -9.09 -9.16 2.74
C PHE A 505 -9.80 -8.93 4.08
N GLY A 506 -10.11 -10.01 4.80
CA GLY A 506 -10.52 -9.89 6.21
C GLY A 506 -9.40 -9.28 7.05
N ARG A 507 -9.73 -8.30 7.90
CA ARG A 507 -8.72 -7.57 8.70
C ARG A 507 -8.12 -8.48 9.77
N VAL A 508 -6.80 -8.62 9.75
CA VAL A 508 -6.05 -9.42 10.72
C VAL A 508 -5.60 -8.53 11.88
N TRP A 509 -5.89 -8.96 13.11
CA TRP A 509 -5.28 -8.39 14.29
C TRP A 509 -4.07 -9.22 14.68
N GLU A 510 -2.90 -8.59 14.60
CA GLU A 510 -1.63 -9.18 15.01
C GLU A 510 -1.24 -8.69 16.40
N ILE A 511 -0.80 -9.61 17.25
CA ILE A 511 -0.33 -9.33 18.61
C ILE A 511 1.03 -10.00 18.78
N ASP A 512 2.06 -9.23 19.10
CA ASP A 512 3.34 -9.78 19.58
C ASP A 512 3.13 -10.38 20.97
N VAL A 513 3.34 -11.69 21.09
CA VAL A 513 3.19 -12.45 22.33
C VAL A 513 4.51 -13.02 22.85
N SER A 514 5.63 -12.54 22.31
CA SER A 514 6.98 -13.04 22.61
C SER A 514 7.33 -12.92 24.09
N SER A 515 6.94 -11.81 24.74
CA SER A 515 7.21 -11.59 26.16
C SER A 515 6.30 -12.40 27.11
N MET A 516 5.24 -13.02 26.58
CA MET A 516 4.27 -13.80 27.37
C MET A 516 4.52 -15.30 27.33
N MET A 517 5.41 -15.77 26.45
CA MET A 517 5.70 -17.19 26.30
C MET A 517 6.92 -17.61 27.12
N THR A 518 6.98 -18.88 27.48
CA THR A 518 8.20 -19.52 28.00
C THR A 518 8.47 -20.75 27.14
N PRO A 519 9.64 -20.85 26.48
CA PRO A 519 9.96 -21.99 25.63
C PRO A 519 9.77 -23.33 26.34
N GLY A 520 9.13 -24.28 25.66
CA GLY A 520 8.80 -25.60 26.19
C GLY A 520 7.66 -25.66 27.22
N LYS A 521 7.03 -24.53 27.56
CA LYS A 521 5.86 -24.47 28.45
C LYS A 521 4.55 -24.28 27.66
N GLU A 522 3.44 -24.39 28.38
CA GLU A 522 2.13 -24.07 27.85
C GLU A 522 1.84 -22.56 27.96
N LEU A 523 1.19 -22.01 26.94
CA LEU A 523 0.68 -20.65 26.91
C LEU A 523 -0.85 -20.68 26.83
N SER A 524 -1.49 -20.01 27.78
CA SER A 524 -2.95 -19.87 27.83
C SER A 524 -3.41 -18.68 26.98
N LEU A 525 -4.44 -18.91 26.17
CA LEU A 525 -5.05 -17.92 25.27
C LEU A 525 -6.56 -17.90 25.49
N GLU A 526 -7.16 -16.72 25.58
CA GLU A 526 -8.61 -16.56 25.71
C GLU A 526 -9.10 -15.39 24.84
N TYR A 527 -10.12 -15.62 24.02
CA TYR A 527 -10.78 -14.58 23.24
C TYR A 527 -12.16 -14.33 23.83
N THR A 528 -12.54 -13.06 23.98
CA THR A 528 -13.90 -12.68 24.38
C THR A 528 -14.41 -11.54 23.53
N SER A 529 -15.70 -11.57 23.25
CA SER A 529 -16.43 -10.48 22.60
C SER A 529 -17.26 -9.74 23.64
N ALA A 530 -17.50 -8.45 23.43
CA ALA A 530 -18.52 -7.73 24.17
C ALA A 530 -19.89 -8.41 24.00
N LYS A 531 -20.75 -8.28 25.01
CA LYS A 531 -22.10 -8.85 24.98
C LYS A 531 -22.90 -8.18 23.88
N PHE A 532 -23.62 -8.97 23.10
CA PHE A 532 -24.52 -8.50 22.06
C PHE A 532 -25.79 -9.33 22.08
N ASN A 533 -26.94 -8.67 22.05
CA ASN A 533 -28.25 -9.32 21.94
C ASN A 533 -28.73 -9.22 20.50
N ALA A 534 -28.78 -10.35 19.81
CA ALA A 534 -29.22 -10.39 18.42
C ALA A 534 -30.74 -10.26 18.25
N GLU A 535 -31.52 -10.24 19.33
CA GLU A 535 -33.00 -10.14 19.31
C GLU A 535 -33.66 -11.19 18.41
N GLY A 536 -33.10 -12.40 18.40
CA GLY A 536 -33.57 -13.51 17.55
C GLY A 536 -33.19 -13.41 16.07
N LYS A 537 -32.47 -12.35 15.66
CA LYS A 537 -31.91 -12.22 14.30
C LYS A 537 -30.59 -12.98 14.17
N TRP A 538 -30.19 -13.27 12.94
CA TRP A 538 -28.88 -13.86 12.68
C TRP A 538 -27.77 -12.85 12.98
N ALA A 539 -26.84 -13.25 13.85
CA ALA A 539 -25.66 -12.50 14.23
C ALA A 539 -24.52 -13.48 14.50
N SER A 540 -23.42 -13.35 13.76
CA SER A 540 -22.29 -14.26 13.93
C SER A 540 -20.96 -13.59 13.64
N HIS A 541 -19.92 -14.06 14.32
CA HIS A 541 -18.53 -13.77 13.99
C HIS A 541 -17.87 -15.01 13.40
N ARG A 542 -17.24 -14.87 12.23
CA ARG A 542 -16.37 -15.89 11.65
C ARG A 542 -14.95 -15.60 12.09
N ILE A 543 -14.31 -16.57 12.75
CA ILE A 543 -12.96 -16.43 13.29
C ILE A 543 -12.06 -17.52 12.71
N GLU A 544 -10.86 -17.11 12.29
CA GLU A 544 -9.71 -17.99 12.12
C GLU A 544 -8.51 -17.31 12.77
N SER A 545 -7.68 -18.09 13.44
CA SER A 545 -6.53 -17.55 14.15
C SER A 545 -5.44 -18.59 14.31
N GLN A 546 -4.21 -18.10 14.24
CA GLN A 546 -3.00 -18.89 14.33
C GLN A 546 -2.01 -18.19 15.24
N ILE A 547 -1.26 -18.97 16.00
CA ILE A 547 -0.01 -18.51 16.61
C ILE A 547 1.16 -19.00 15.77
N VAL A 548 2.07 -18.08 15.45
CA VAL A 548 3.29 -18.33 14.68
C VAL A 548 4.47 -18.17 15.63
N PHE A 549 5.34 -19.17 15.69
CA PHE A 549 6.56 -19.16 16.51
C PHE A 549 7.79 -19.04 15.60
N TYR A 550 8.77 -18.25 16.01
CA TYR A 550 9.99 -17.98 15.26
C TYR A 550 11.25 -18.34 16.05
N ALA A 551 12.35 -18.68 15.35
CA ALA A 551 13.61 -19.13 15.95
C ALA A 551 14.51 -17.98 16.42
N GLU A 552 14.28 -16.75 15.94
CA GLU A 552 14.97 -15.53 16.33
C GLU A 552 14.19 -14.70 17.32
#